data_AF-C6BYH3-F1
#
_entry.id   AF-C6BYH3-F1
#
_cell.length_a   1.000
_cell.length_b   1.000
_cell.length_c   1.000
_cell.angle_alpha   90.00
_cell.angle_beta   90.00
_cell.angle_gamma   90.00
#
_symmetry.space_group_name_H-M   'P 1'
#
loop_
_entity.id
_entity.type
_entity.pdbx_description
1 polymer ?
#
loop_
_entity_poly.entity_id
_entity_poly.type
_entity_poly.pdbx_seq_one_letter_code
_entity_poly.pdbx_strand_id
1 'polypeptide(L)'
;MSDSKGIAMAMALTMGSALILGLVSVWLNIERVDRAYELRRMEKRLDEQEALAAKLEVEKNNLLSPIRLRELAKEYGFGPASQGQIRRPANKAKP
;
A
#
# COMPACT_ATOMS: atom_id res chain seq x y z
N MET A 1 -67.94 -5.30 -5.81
CA MET A 1 -67.09 -5.92 -6.86
C MET A 1 -65.89 -5.03 -7.26
N SER A 2 -65.91 -3.72 -6.98
CA SER A 2 -64.77 -2.78 -7.12
C SER A 2 -63.63 -3.05 -6.13
N ASP A 3 -63.97 -3.31 -4.87
CA ASP A 3 -63.00 -3.32 -3.77
C ASP A 3 -62.05 -4.51 -3.85
N SER A 4 -62.55 -5.67 -4.28
CA SER A 4 -61.73 -6.86 -4.50
C SER A 4 -60.68 -6.67 -5.60
N LYS A 5 -61.00 -5.91 -6.67
CA LYS A 5 -60.04 -5.58 -7.73
C LYS A 5 -58.97 -4.60 -7.24
N GLY A 6 -59.36 -3.61 -6.43
CA GLY A 6 -58.42 -2.69 -5.79
C GLY A 6 -57.45 -3.39 -4.85
N ILE A 7 -57.95 -4.31 -4.01
CA ILE A 7 -57.13 -5.12 -3.12
C ILE A 7 -56.19 -6.03 -3.92
N ALA A 8 -56.68 -6.71 -4.95
CA ALA A 8 -55.84 -7.56 -5.80
C ALA A 8 -54.72 -6.77 -6.51
N MET A 9 -55.01 -5.56 -6.98
CA MET A 9 -54.03 -4.68 -7.60
C MET A 9 -52.97 -4.19 -6.60
N ALA A 10 -53.38 -3.82 -5.38
CA ALA A 10 -52.46 -3.45 -4.31
C ALA A 10 -51.57 -4.64 -3.87
N MET A 11 -52.12 -5.85 -3.79
CA MET A 11 -51.36 -7.07 -3.51
C MET A 11 -50.35 -7.37 -4.63
N ALA A 12 -50.76 -7.23 -5.90
CA ALA A 12 -49.85 -7.44 -7.02
C ALA A 12 -48.71 -6.41 -7.03
N LEU A 13 -49.01 -5.14 -6.74
CA LEU A 13 -48.00 -4.08 -6.66
C LEU A 13 -47.01 -4.33 -5.52
N THR A 14 -47.49 -4.63 -4.32
CA THR A 14 -46.64 -4.90 -3.15
C THR A 14 -45.77 -6.13 -3.36
N MET A 15 -46.31 -7.21 -3.93
CA MET A 15 -45.55 -8.40 -4.28
C MET A 15 -44.47 -8.08 -5.34
N GLY A 16 -44.83 -7.33 -6.39
CA GLY A 16 -43.88 -6.90 -7.42
C GLY A 16 -42.76 -6.03 -6.86
N SER A 17 -43.08 -5.06 -6.01
CA SER A 17 -42.10 -4.21 -5.34
C SER A 17 -41.19 -5.02 -4.42
N ALA A 18 -41.71 -5.99 -3.67
CA ALA A 18 -40.89 -6.85 -2.82
C ALA A 18 -39.87 -7.67 -3.62
N LEU A 19 -40.26 -8.19 -4.79
CA LEU A 19 -39.35 -8.92 -5.69
C LEU A 19 -38.26 -8.02 -6.26
N ILE A 20 -38.62 -6.81 -6.70
CA ILE A 20 -37.66 -5.82 -7.22
C ILE A 20 -36.66 -5.44 -6.13
N LEU A 21 -37.15 -5.13 -4.92
CA LEU A 21 -36.29 -4.79 -3.80
C LEU A 21 -35.37 -5.95 -3.41
N GLY A 22 -35.87 -7.18 -3.43
CA GLY A 22 -35.07 -8.38 -3.21
C GLY A 22 -33.94 -8.51 -4.23
N LEU A 23 -34.23 -8.32 -5.52
CA LEU A 23 -33.23 -8.38 -6.58
C LEU A 23 -32.18 -7.27 -6.45
N VAL A 24 -32.62 -6.03 -6.21
CA VAL A 24 -31.73 -4.88 -5.98
C VAL A 24 -30.85 -5.12 -4.76
N SER A 25 -31.40 -5.70 -3.68
CA SER A 25 -30.65 -6.01 -2.47
C SER A 25 -29.54 -7.03 -2.73
N VAL A 26 -29.82 -8.08 -3.52
CA VAL A 26 -28.79 -9.06 -3.89
C VAL A 26 -27.72 -8.42 -4.75
N TRP A 27 -28.12 -7.58 -5.73
CA TRP A 27 -27.16 -6.88 -6.58
C TRP A 27 -26.24 -5.94 -5.77
N LEU A 28 -26.79 -5.13 -4.88
CA LEU A 28 -26.01 -4.27 -3.98
C LEU A 28 -25.12 -5.07 -3.03
N ASN A 29 -25.56 -6.26 -2.61
CA ASN A 29 -24.75 -7.13 -1.77
C ASN A 29 -23.51 -7.63 -2.50
N ILE A 30 -23.64 -8.05 -3.76
CA ILE A 30 -22.53 -8.50 -4.60
C ILE A 30 -21.53 -7.35 -4.78
N GLU A 31 -21.99 -6.18 -5.24
CA GLU A 31 -21.11 -5.01 -5.42
C GLU A 31 -20.40 -4.64 -4.11
N ARG A 32 -21.11 -4.65 -2.98
CA ARG A 32 -20.52 -4.38 -1.66
C ARG A 32 -19.41 -5.36 -1.30
N VAL A 33 -19.64 -6.66 -1.56
CA VAL A 33 -18.68 -7.71 -1.28
C VAL A 33 -17.45 -7.57 -2.19
N ASP A 34 -17.66 -7.29 -3.48
CA ASP A 34 -16.58 -7.07 -4.45
C ASP A 34 -15.70 -5.89 -4.02
N ARG A 35 -16.30 -4.75 -3.63
CA ARG A 35 -15.55 -3.61 -3.09
C ARG A 35 -14.77 -3.95 -1.83
N ALA A 36 -15.33 -4.74 -0.93
CA ALA A 36 -14.62 -5.18 0.26
C ALA A 36 -13.41 -6.08 -0.09
N TYR A 37 -13.51 -6.90 -1.14
CA TYR A 37 -12.36 -7.67 -1.63
C TYR A 37 -11.31 -6.78 -2.28
N GLU A 38 -11.70 -5.79 -3.08
CA GLU A 38 -10.76 -4.82 -3.65
C GLU A 38 -10.01 -4.06 -2.55
N LEU A 39 -10.72 -3.57 -1.54
CA LEU A 39 -10.12 -2.85 -0.43
C LEU A 39 -9.10 -3.71 0.32
N ARG A 40 -9.48 -4.94 0.71
CA ARG A 40 -8.57 -5.89 1.38
C ARG A 40 -7.35 -6.23 0.53
N ARG A 41 -7.50 -6.29 -0.80
CA ARG A 41 -6.39 -6.53 -1.72
C ARG A 41 -5.42 -5.34 -1.74
N MET A 42 -5.94 -4.12 -1.70
CA MET A 42 -5.12 -2.91 -1.66
C MET A 42 -4.42 -2.75 -0.32
N GLU A 43 -5.11 -2.98 0.80
CA GLU A 43 -4.51 -3.01 2.14
C GLU A 43 -3.35 -3.99 2.20
N LYS A 44 -3.55 -5.23 1.73
CA LYS A 44 -2.47 -6.23 1.70
C LYS A 44 -1.25 -5.77 0.88
N ARG A 45 -1.47 -5.10 -0.26
CA ARG A 45 -0.37 -4.57 -1.09
C ARG A 45 0.36 -3.44 -0.39
N LEU A 46 -0.37 -2.58 0.32
CA LEU A 46 0.21 -1.50 1.10
C LEU A 46 1.09 -2.08 2.22
N ASP A 47 0.56 -3.05 2.98
CA ASP A 47 1.29 -3.74 4.05
C ASP A 47 2.57 -4.41 3.52
N GLU A 48 2.49 -5.09 2.37
CA GLU A 48 3.65 -5.71 1.72
C GLU A 48 4.72 -4.67 1.32
N GLN A 49 4.30 -3.51 0.82
CA GLN A 49 5.22 -2.43 0.45
C GLN A 49 5.86 -1.77 1.68
N GLU A 50 5.08 -1.52 2.73
CA GLU A 50 5.58 -0.96 3.99
C GLU A 50 6.58 -1.91 4.66
N ALA A 51 6.28 -3.21 4.70
CA ALA A 51 7.19 -4.22 5.23
C ALA A 51 8.51 -4.29 4.44
N LEU A 52 8.43 -4.20 3.10
CA LEU A 52 9.63 -4.17 2.25
C LEU A 52 10.45 -2.89 2.50
N ALA A 53 9.80 -1.73 2.57
CA ALA A 53 10.46 -0.45 2.83
C ALA A 53 11.19 -0.46 4.18
N ALA A 54 10.53 -0.95 5.23
CA ALA A 54 11.12 -1.09 6.56
C ALA A 54 12.35 -2.02 6.54
N LYS A 55 12.27 -3.14 5.81
CA LYS A 55 13.41 -4.06 5.66
C LYS A 55 14.59 -3.39 4.94
N LEU A 56 14.32 -2.70 3.82
CA LEU A 56 15.36 -2.00 3.07
C LEU A 56 16.00 -0.88 3.89
N GLU A 57 15.23 -0.20 4.74
CA GLU A 57 15.76 0.82 5.64
C GLU A 57 16.73 0.21 6.67
N VAL A 58 16.39 -0.94 7.25
CA VAL A 58 17.28 -1.68 8.15
C VAL A 58 18.56 -2.12 7.43
N GLU A 59 18.45 -2.68 6.22
CA GLU A 59 19.61 -3.10 5.43
C GLU A 59 20.51 -1.92 5.05
N LYS A 60 19.92 -0.81 4.61
CA LYS A 60 20.64 0.45 4.35
C LYS A 60 21.39 0.91 5.61
N ASN A 61 20.74 0.93 6.76
CA ASN A 61 21.36 1.36 8.01
C ASN A 61 22.50 0.43 8.43
N ASN A 62 22.36 -0.88 8.20
CA ASN A 62 23.43 -1.85 8.43
C ASN A 62 24.64 -1.62 7.48
N LEU A 63 24.40 -1.36 6.20
CA LEU A 63 25.45 -1.03 5.23
C LEU A 63 26.17 0.27 5.58
N LEU A 64 25.44 1.27 6.09
CA LEU A 64 25.98 2.54 6.57
C LEU A 64 26.55 2.46 8.00
N SER A 65 26.57 1.28 8.62
CA SER A 65 27.08 1.15 9.98
C SER A 65 28.58 1.49 10.02
N PRO A 66 29.06 2.17 11.08
CA PRO A 66 30.47 2.57 11.17
C PRO A 66 31.46 1.41 11.05
N ILE A 67 31.08 0.22 11.52
CA ILE A 67 31.91 -0.99 11.45
C ILE A 67 32.05 -1.44 9.99
N ARG A 68 30.94 -1.57 9.25
CA ARG A 68 30.95 -1.95 7.83
C ARG A 68 31.69 -0.92 6.98
N LEU A 69 31.45 0.36 7.22
CA LEU A 69 32.17 1.42 6.51
C LEU A 69 33.67 1.41 6.81
N ARG A 70 34.09 1.08 8.04
CA ARG A 70 35.51 0.91 8.39
C ARG A 70 36.15 -0.31 7.73
N GLU A 71 35.44 -1.43 7.67
CA GLU A 71 35.90 -2.63 6.95
C GLU A 71 36.08 -2.32 5.46
N LEU A 72 35.09 -1.69 4.83
CA LEU A 72 35.14 -1.27 3.44
C LEU A 72 36.28 -0.26 3.20
N ALA A 73 36.44 0.73 4.09
CA ALA A 73 37.53 1.68 4.00
C ALA A 73 38.89 0.98 3.99
N LYS A 74 39.11 0.01 4.89
CA LYS A 74 40.35 -0.79 4.92
C LYS A 74 40.56 -1.58 3.63
N GLU A 75 39.52 -2.23 3.09
CA GLU A 75 39.58 -2.99 1.85
C GLU A 75 40.03 -2.14 0.66
N TYR A 76 39.51 -0.92 0.55
CA TYR A 76 39.88 0.02 -0.52
C TYR A 76 41.14 0.87 -0.19
N GLY A 77 41.89 0.55 0.88
CA GLY A 77 43.11 1.26 1.26
C GLY A 77 42.89 2.66 1.85
N PHE A 78 41.65 2.98 2.23
CA PHE A 78 41.32 4.18 2.97
C PHE A 78 41.53 3.97 4.48
N GLY A 79 42.11 4.96 5.13
CA GLY A 79 42.34 4.96 6.57
C GLY A 79 42.37 6.38 7.12
N PRO A 80 42.32 6.54 8.46
CA PRO A 80 42.52 7.85 9.07
C PRO A 80 43.86 8.44 8.62
N ALA A 81 43.88 9.75 8.38
CA ALA A 81 45.11 10.43 8.01
C ALA A 81 46.17 10.23 9.10
N SER A 82 47.40 9.92 8.72
CA SER A 82 48.50 9.84 9.66
C SER A 82 48.78 11.22 10.28
N GLN A 83 49.30 11.25 11.52
CA GLN A 83 49.70 12.51 12.16
C GLN A 83 50.65 13.29 11.22
N GLY A 84 50.26 14.52 10.86
CA GLY A 84 50.99 15.39 9.95
C GLY A 84 50.52 15.40 8.49
N GLN A 85 49.59 14.53 8.08
CA GLN A 85 49.09 14.48 6.70
C GLN A 85 47.90 15.43 6.50
N ILE A 86 48.13 16.62 5.93
CA ILE A 86 47.05 17.55 5.51
C ILE A 86 46.61 17.21 4.08
N ARG A 87 45.41 16.63 3.92
CA ARG A 87 44.79 16.47 2.59
C ARG A 87 44.13 17.78 2.18
N ARG A 88 44.66 18.45 1.14
CA ARG A 88 44.00 19.61 0.53
C ARG A 88 42.91 19.12 -0.44
N PRO A 89 41.70 19.69 -0.45
CA PRO A 89 40.71 19.36 -1.47
C PRO A 89 41.32 19.67 -2.85
N ALA A 90 41.11 18.76 -3.82
CA ALA A 90 41.62 18.93 -5.16
C ALA A 90 41.06 20.23 -5.76
N ASN A 91 41.92 21.24 -5.90
CA ASN A 91 41.55 22.51 -6.51
C ASN A 91 41.38 22.29 -8.01
N LYS A 92 40.16 21.96 -8.46
CA LYS A 92 39.81 21.97 -9.88
C LYS A 92 39.56 23.41 -10.32
N ALA A 93 40.62 24.23 -10.30
CA ALA A 93 40.66 25.46 -11.08
C ALA A 93 40.91 25.04 -12.55
N LYS A 94 39.86 25.14 -13.35
CA LYS A 94 39.81 24.88 -14.78
C LYS A 94 40.66 25.91 -15.54
N PRO A 95 41.57 25.51 -16.45
CA PRO A 95 41.90 26.30 -17.64
C PRO A 95 40.90 26.04 -18.77
#